data_AF-A0A355BYG9-F1
#
_entry.id   AF-A0A355BYG9-F1
#
_cell.length_a   1.000
_cell.length_b   1.000
_cell.length_c   1.000
_cell.angle_alpha   90.00
_cell.angle_beta   90.00
_cell.angle_gamma   90.00
#
_symmetry.space_group_name_H-M   'P 1'
#
loop_
_entity.id
_entity.type
_entity.pdbx_description
1 polymer ?
#
loop_
_entity_poly.entity_id
_entity_poly.type
_entity_poly.pdbx_seq_one_letter_code
_entity_poly.pdbx_strand_id
1 'polypeptide(L)' 'QFGRTADDIPTFIYWVGGVDPATWRAANEGKIAPPPANHSPQFAPVPEPTLKTGVQAMTAAALELLRN' A
#
# COMPACT_ATOMS: atom_id res chain seq x y z
N GLN A 1 11.83 -12.01 4.43
CA GLN A 1 13.10 -11.45 3.92
C GLN A 1 12.94 -11.20 2.43
N PHE A 2 13.10 -9.96 2.00
CA PHE A 2 13.18 -9.56 0.59
C PHE A 2 14.62 -9.74 0.08
N GLY A 3 14.85 -9.68 -1.24
CA GLY A 3 16.20 -9.81 -1.82
C GLY A 3 16.82 -11.20 -1.67
N ARG A 4 16.24 -12.23 -2.29
CA ARG A 4 16.78 -13.62 -2.28
C ARG A 4 17.74 -13.92 -3.45
N THR A 5 18.18 -12.90 -4.15
CA THR A 5 19.13 -12.99 -5.27
C THR A 5 20.57 -12.96 -4.75
N ALA A 6 21.52 -13.48 -5.54
CA ALA A 6 22.95 -13.35 -5.20
C ALA A 6 23.40 -11.88 -5.19
N ASP A 7 22.80 -11.07 -6.07
CA ASP A 7 22.96 -9.63 -6.09
C ASP A 7 22.22 -9.01 -4.90
N ASP A 8 22.95 -8.31 -4.04
CA ASP A 8 22.45 -7.61 -2.86
C ASP A 8 21.87 -6.23 -3.23
N ILE A 9 20.88 -6.24 -4.13
CA ILE A 9 20.21 -5.02 -4.59
C ILE A 9 19.20 -4.59 -3.51
N PRO A 10 19.27 -3.35 -2.99
CA PRO A 10 18.27 -2.85 -2.07
C PRO A 10 16.86 -2.91 -2.68
N THR A 11 15.95 -3.60 -2.00
CA THR A 11 14.55 -3.73 -2.44
C THR A 11 13.60 -3.05 -1.47
N PHE A 12 12.53 -2.46 -2.00
CA PHE A 12 11.49 -1.81 -1.21
C PHE A 12 10.10 -2.26 -1.68
N ILE A 13 9.17 -2.40 -0.74
CA ILE A 13 7.76 -2.71 -1.02
C ILE A 13 6.88 -1.53 -0.58
N TYR A 14 6.02 -1.06 -1.49
CA TYR A 14 5.04 -0.03 -1.19
C TYR A 14 3.77 -0.62 -0.58
N TRP A 15 3.46 -0.23 0.64
CA TRP A 15 2.14 -0.45 1.23
C TRP A 15 1.26 0.76 0.97
N VAL A 16 0.46 0.71 -0.10
CA VAL A 16 -0.33 1.86 -0.59
C VAL A 16 -1.72 1.98 0.05
N GLY A 17 -2.12 1.02 0.89
CA GLY A 17 -3.46 0.94 1.46
C GLY A 17 -4.51 0.51 0.45
N GLY A 18 -5.78 0.68 0.81
CA GLY A 18 -6.90 0.37 -0.07
C GLY A 18 -8.27 0.35 0.61
N VAL A 19 -8.29 0.26 1.94
CA VAL A 19 -9.53 0.38 2.73
C VAL A 19 -10.05 1.82 2.69
N ASP A 20 -11.37 1.98 2.63
CA ASP A 20 -12.03 3.28 2.80
C ASP A 20 -11.58 3.98 4.11
N PRO A 21 -11.13 5.24 4.06
CA PRO A 21 -10.59 5.93 5.24
C PRO A 21 -11.57 6.08 6.41
N ALA A 22 -12.88 6.19 6.15
CA ALA A 22 -13.86 6.27 7.23
C ALA A 22 -14.05 4.89 7.89
N THR A 23 -14.09 3.83 7.09
CA THR A 23 -14.15 2.43 7.55
C THR A 23 -12.91 2.08 8.38
N TRP A 24 -11.72 2.43 7.91
CA TRP A 24 -10.48 2.19 8.66
C TRP A 24 -10.45 2.90 10.01
N ARG A 25 -10.90 4.17 10.06
CA ARG A 25 -11.00 4.93 11.31
C ARG A 25 -12.00 4.32 12.27
N ALA A 26 -13.20 3.98 11.80
CA ALA A 26 -14.22 3.35 12.63
C ALA A 26 -13.75 2.01 13.22
N ALA A 27 -12.99 1.21 12.47
CA ALA A 27 -12.39 -0.03 12.96
C ALA A 27 -11.34 0.22 14.05
N ASN A 28 -10.45 1.20 13.87
CA ASN A 28 -9.45 1.56 14.88
C ASN A 28 -10.06 2.15 16.16
N GLU A 29 -11.22 2.80 16.06
CA GLU A 29 -12.00 3.29 17.20
C GLU A 29 -12.85 2.19 17.86
N GLY A 30 -12.81 0.95 17.36
CA GLY A 30 -13.60 -0.16 17.88
C GLY A 30 -15.11 -0.08 17.60
N LYS A 31 -15.54 0.82 16.70
CA LYS A 31 -16.96 1.01 16.34
C LYS A 31 -17.47 -0.08 15.41
N ILE A 32 -16.58 -0.68 14.63
CA ILE A 32 -16.86 -1.80 13.72
C ILE A 32 -15.74 -2.84 13.79
N ALA A 33 -16.00 -4.03 13.27
CA ALA A 33 -14.96 -5.04 13.08
C ALA A 33 -13.90 -4.56 12.05
N PRO A 34 -12.65 -5.03 12.14
CA PRO A 34 -11.63 -4.76 11.13
C PRO A 34 -12.08 -5.21 9.73
N PRO A 35 -11.86 -4.38 8.69
CA PRO A 35 -12.21 -4.73 7.33
C PRO A 35 -11.34 -5.89 6.81
N PRO A 36 -11.78 -6.61 5.75
CA PRO A 36 -10.97 -7.64 5.13
C PRO A 36 -9.60 -7.11 4.72
N ALA A 37 -8.55 -7.87 5.01
CA ALA A 37 -7.17 -7.51 4.67
C ALA A 37 -6.72 -8.15 3.35
N ASN A 38 -5.57 -7.71 2.83
CA ASN A 38 -4.89 -8.36 1.71
C ASN A 38 -4.83 -9.89 1.92
N HIS A 39 -5.05 -10.66 0.85
CA HIS A 39 -5.20 -12.13 0.82
C HIS A 39 -6.58 -12.70 1.24
N SER A 40 -7.53 -11.85 1.67
CA SER A 40 -8.93 -12.26 1.79
C SER A 40 -9.63 -12.26 0.41
N PRO A 41 -10.50 -13.23 0.11
CA PRO A 41 -11.35 -13.16 -1.08
C PRO A 41 -12.40 -12.05 -1.04
N GLN A 42 -12.59 -11.40 0.11
CA GLN A 42 -13.48 -10.26 0.31
C GLN A 42 -12.73 -8.92 0.30
N PHE A 43 -11.40 -8.92 0.12
CA PHE A 43 -10.65 -7.68 0.03
C PHE A 43 -11.01 -6.92 -1.25
N ALA A 44 -11.54 -5.71 -1.08
CA ALA A 44 -11.98 -4.84 -2.15
C ALA A 44 -11.43 -3.42 -1.92
N PRO A 45 -10.29 -3.05 -2.54
CA PRO A 45 -9.73 -1.72 -2.37
C PRO A 45 -10.59 -0.63 -3.04
N VAL A 46 -10.65 0.56 -2.44
CA VAL A 46 -11.33 1.73 -3.01
C VAL A 46 -10.57 2.22 -4.24
N PRO A 47 -11.14 2.13 -5.46
CA PRO A 47 -10.33 2.19 -6.69
C PRO A 47 -9.53 3.48 -6.89
N GLU A 48 -10.20 4.65 -6.87
CA GLU A 48 -9.56 5.95 -7.18
C GLU A 48 -8.44 6.33 -6.20
N PRO A 49 -8.63 6.34 -4.87
CA PRO A 49 -7.55 6.70 -3.95
C PRO A 49 -6.42 5.67 -3.96
N THR A 50 -6.72 4.37 -4.08
CA THR A 50 -5.68 3.33 -4.10
C THR A 50 -4.75 3.50 -5.30
N LEU A 51 -5.32 3.68 -6.50
CA LEU A 51 -4.55 3.87 -7.73
C LEU A 51 -3.73 5.16 -7.67
N LYS A 52 -4.35 6.26 -7.23
CA LYS A 52 -3.69 7.55 -7.16
C LYS A 52 -2.51 7.52 -6.20
N THR A 53 -2.68 6.96 -5.01
CA THR A 53 -1.59 6.81 -4.02
C THR A 53 -0.46 5.96 -4.57
N GLY A 54 -0.76 4.83 -5.23
CA GLY A 54 0.26 3.98 -5.83
C GLY A 54 1.07 4.68 -6.93
N VAL A 55 0.38 5.35 -7.86
CA VAL A 55 1.03 6.11 -8.94
C VAL A 55 1.91 7.23 -8.37
N GLN A 56 1.40 7.99 -7.40
CA GLN A 56 2.14 9.09 -6.78
C GLN A 56 3.38 8.60 -6.04
N ALA A 57 3.26 7.53 -5.23
CA ALA A 57 4.37 6.98 -4.48
C ALA A 57 5.49 6.46 -5.40
N MET A 58 5.14 5.70 -6.44
CA MET A 58 6.11 5.19 -7.41
C MET A 58 6.76 6.32 -8.21
N THR A 59 5.98 7.30 -8.65
CA THR A 59 6.51 8.46 -9.40
C THR A 59 7.48 9.26 -8.55
N ALA A 60 7.12 9.57 -7.30
CA ALA A 60 7.98 10.31 -6.39
C ALA A 60 9.30 9.56 -6.12
N ALA A 61 9.23 8.25 -5.89
CA ALA A 61 10.44 7.44 -5.67
C ALA A 61 11.34 7.37 -6.91
N ALA A 62 10.77 7.23 -8.11
CA ALA A 62 11.54 7.24 -9.34
C ALA A 62 12.20 8.60 -9.59
N LEU A 63 11.48 9.70 -9.36
CA LEU A 63 12.02 11.05 -9.48
C LEU A 63 13.15 11.29 -8.47
N GLU A 64 13.04 10.78 -7.25
CA GLU A 64 14.10 10.92 -6.24
C GLU A 64 15.32 10.08 -6.59
N LEU A 65 15.12 8.81 -6.95
CA LEU A 65 16.21 7.89 -7.27
C LEU A 65 17.02 8.32 -8.51
N LEU A 66 16.35 8.97 -9.48
CA LEU A 66 16.95 9.35 -10.77
C LEU A 66 17.39 10.82 -10.81
N ARG A 67 17.32 11.55 -9.69
CA ARG A 67 17.90 12.90 -9.61
C ARG A 67 19.42 12.81 -9.66
N ASN A 68 20.02 13.66 -10.49
CA ASN A 68 21.47 13.90 -10.55
C ASN A 68 21.89 14.86 -9.44
#